data_AF-A0A533WEY4-F1
#
_entry.id   AF-A0A533WEY4-F1
#
_cell.length_a   1.000
_cell.length_b   1.000
_cell.length_c   1.000
_cell.angle_alpha   90.00
_cell.angle_beta   90.00
_cell.angle_gamma   90.00
#
_symmetry.space_group_name_H-M   'P 1'
#
loop_
_entity.id
_entity.type
_entity.pdbx_description
1 polymer ?
#
loop_
_entity_poly.entity_id
_entity_poly.type
_entity_poly.pdbx_seq_one_letter_code
_entity_poly.pdbx_strand_id
1 'polypeptide(L)'
;MNIAIYNQKPLNSRHKIIASPQLRIALTIILSIMLFTPLMLPYLTSFVSDISAIKVQNAYAALPDFNFAAVGDWACGTTAYNTANNIVSKNTELTLGLGDYSYAKRADCWFKVISPIDGQTRINIGNHD
;
A
#
# COMPACT_ATOMS: atom_id res chain seq x y z
N MET A 1 5.88 60.90 63.44
CA MET A 1 6.88 61.03 62.36
C MET A 1 8.26 60.90 63.00
N ASN A 2 9.00 59.83 62.71
CA ASN A 2 10.46 59.78 62.88
C ASN A 2 10.97 58.52 62.16
N ILE A 3 11.68 58.74 61.05
CA ILE A 3 12.35 57.71 60.28
C ILE A 3 13.80 57.64 60.76
N ALA A 4 14.26 56.42 61.00
CA ALA A 4 15.62 56.07 61.42
C ALA A 4 16.70 56.65 60.48
N ILE A 5 17.87 57.00 61.04
CA ILE A 5 19.10 57.12 60.25
C ILE A 5 19.90 55.84 60.40
N TYR A 6 19.93 55.12 59.28
CA TYR A 6 20.65 53.89 59.03
C TYR A 6 22.09 54.24 58.62
N ASN A 7 23.11 53.76 59.34
CA ASN A 7 24.48 53.77 58.84
C ASN A 7 24.66 52.58 57.89
N GLN A 8 24.59 52.84 56.58
CA GLN A 8 24.92 51.85 55.55
C GLN A 8 26.44 51.69 55.45
N LYS A 9 26.94 50.48 55.75
CA LYS A 9 28.29 50.04 55.39
C LYS A 9 28.30 49.70 53.89
N PRO A 10 29.31 50.15 53.11
CA PRO A 10 29.21 50.19 51.65
C PRO A 10 29.31 48.81 50.99
N LEU A 11 28.49 48.67 49.95
CA LEU A 11 28.39 47.53 49.04
C LEU A 11 29.62 47.51 48.11
N ASN A 12 30.47 46.49 48.20
CA ASN A 12 31.34 46.16 47.07
C ASN A 12 31.65 44.67 47.03
N SER A 13 30.91 43.96 46.18
CA SER A 13 31.40 42.72 45.59
C SER A 13 30.77 42.57 44.22
N ARG A 14 31.55 42.84 43.17
CA ARG A 14 31.17 42.47 41.80
C ARG A 14 31.06 40.94 41.72
N HIS A 15 29.86 40.41 41.94
CA HIS A 15 29.56 39.00 41.69
C HIS A 15 29.49 38.80 40.17
N LYS A 16 30.57 38.29 39.57
CA LYS A 16 30.52 37.79 38.19
C LYS A 16 29.65 36.53 38.20
N ILE A 17 28.45 36.61 37.65
CA ILE A 17 27.56 35.46 37.51
C ILE A 17 28.13 34.57 36.41
N ILE A 18 28.89 33.54 36.79
CA ILE A 18 29.41 32.51 35.91
C ILE A 18 28.34 31.42 35.85
N ALA A 19 27.63 31.31 34.73
CA ALA A 19 26.69 30.21 34.49
C ALA A 19 27.38 28.85 34.77
N SER A 20 26.67 27.93 35.40
CA SER A 20 27.19 26.58 35.68
C SER A 20 27.57 25.88 34.36
N PRO A 21 28.51 24.91 34.37
CA PRO A 21 28.91 24.19 33.17
C PRO A 21 27.72 23.58 32.42
N GLN A 22 26.74 23.05 33.15
CA GLN A 22 25.52 22.48 32.58
C GLN A 22 24.64 23.53 31.89
N LEU A 23 24.49 24.71 32.50
CA LEU A 23 23.74 25.81 31.90
C LEU A 23 24.42 26.34 30.63
N ARG A 24 25.76 26.36 30.62
CA ARG A 24 26.55 26.75 29.44
C ARG A 24 26.37 25.76 28.30
N ILE A 25 26.45 24.45 28.59
CA ILE A 25 26.25 23.39 27.59
C ILE A 25 24.82 23.46 27.03
N ALA A 26 23.81 23.56 27.89
CA ALA A 26 22.41 23.69 27.47
C ALA A 26 22.21 24.92 26.56
N LEU A 27 22.78 26.07 26.93
CA LEU A 27 22.67 27.29 26.13
C LEU A 27 23.38 27.15 24.78
N THR A 28 24.54 26.50 24.73
CA THR A 28 25.25 26.24 23.46
C THR A 28 24.48 25.29 22.55
N ILE A 29 23.80 24.29 23.09
CA ILE A 29 22.96 23.35 22.33
C ILE A 29 21.72 24.08 21.78
N ILE A 30 21.06 24.90 22.59
CA ILE A 30 19.89 25.67 22.14
C ILE A 30 20.29 26.65 21.03
N LEU A 31 21.41 27.34 21.20
CA LEU A 31 21.90 28.30 20.21
C LEU A 31 22.29 27.61 18.90
N SER A 32 22.92 26.43 18.96
CA SER A 32 23.26 25.66 17.76
C SER A 32 22.00 25.18 17.04
N ILE A 33 20.99 24.67 17.76
CA ILE A 33 19.70 24.28 17.15
C ILE A 33 19.05 25.48 16.46
N MET A 34 19.00 26.65 17.10
CA MET A 34 18.42 27.86 16.51
C MET A 34 19.18 28.34 15.25
N LEU A 35 20.50 28.14 15.19
CA LEU A 35 21.32 28.50 14.03
C LEU A 35 21.14 27.48 12.89
N PHE A 36 21.13 26.19 13.18
CA PHE A 36 21.12 25.13 12.17
C PHE A 36 19.72 24.78 11.64
N THR A 37 18.66 24.99 12.43
CA THR A 37 17.27 24.69 11.99
C THR A 37 16.80 25.47 10.75
N PRO A 38 17.00 26.79 10.60
CA PRO A 38 16.58 27.52 9.40
C PRO A 38 17.41 27.17 8.16
N LEU A 39 18.66 26.72 8.34
CA LEU A 39 19.54 26.26 7.24
C LEU A 39 19.07 24.93 6.65
N MET A 40 18.50 24.04 7.47
CA MET A 40 18.05 22.71 7.04
C MET A 40 16.61 22.68 6.52
N LEU A 41 15.77 23.66 6.89
CA LEU A 41 14.37 23.74 6.48
C LEU A 41 14.15 23.74 4.95
N PRO A 42 14.89 24.50 4.12
CA PRO A 42 14.67 24.50 2.66
C PRO A 42 15.07 23.17 1.99
N TYR A 43 16.00 22.40 2.58
CA TYR A 43 16.37 21.08 2.08
C TYR A 43 15.25 20.06 2.30
N LEU A 44 14.54 20.15 3.43
CA LEU A 44 13.39 19.30 3.71
C LEU A 44 12.21 19.58 2.76
N THR A 45 11.93 20.85 2.47
CA THR A 45 10.85 21.22 1.53
C THR A 45 11.14 20.81 0.09
N SER A 46 12.42 20.86 -0.31
CA SER A 46 12.84 20.41 -1.64
C SER A 46 12.65 18.90 -1.79
N PHE A 47 13.01 18.12 -0.76
CA PHE A 47 12.83 16.67 -0.74
C PHE A 47 11.35 16.23 -0.81
N VAL A 48 10.44 16.94 -0.13
CA VAL A 48 9.00 16.65 -0.17
C VAL A 48 8.39 17.01 -1.54
N SER A 49 8.86 18.08 -2.17
CA SER A 49 8.41 18.52 -3.50
C SER A 49 8.74 17.46 -4.57
N ASP A 50 9.94 16.88 -4.51
CA ASP A 50 10.38 15.84 -5.44
C ASP A 50 9.53 14.56 -5.32
N ILE A 51 9.17 14.14 -4.09
CA ILE A 51 8.29 12.98 -3.89
C ILE A 51 6.88 13.24 -4.44
N SER A 52 6.35 14.45 -4.29
CA SER A 52 5.04 14.82 -4.85
C SER A 52 5.05 14.94 -6.38
N ALA A 53 6.23 15.17 -6.97
CA ALA A 53 6.46 15.25 -8.41
C ALA A 53 6.76 13.88 -9.06
N ILE A 54 7.01 12.83 -8.27
CA ILE A 54 6.92 11.44 -8.74
C ILE A 54 5.45 11.14 -9.02
N LYS A 55 4.95 11.64 -10.15
CA LYS A 55 3.85 10.98 -10.83
C LYS A 55 4.39 9.61 -11.23
N VAL A 56 4.11 8.60 -10.42
CA VAL A 56 4.00 7.24 -10.97
C VAL A 56 2.84 7.35 -11.97
N GLN A 57 3.14 7.72 -13.22
CA GLN A 57 2.20 7.52 -14.29
C GLN A 57 2.06 6.02 -14.39
N ASN A 58 1.04 5.49 -13.71
CA ASN A 58 0.53 4.17 -14.04
C ASN A 58 0.09 4.30 -15.50
N ALA A 59 0.98 3.92 -16.41
CA ALA A 59 0.64 3.64 -17.79
C ALA A 59 -0.22 2.37 -17.74
N TYR A 60 -1.46 2.50 -17.28
CA TYR A 60 -2.49 1.56 -17.64
C TYR A 60 -2.67 1.77 -19.13
N ALA A 61 -1.96 0.98 -19.95
CA ALA A 61 -2.42 0.76 -21.30
C ALA A 61 -3.90 0.39 -21.17
N ALA A 62 -4.77 1.09 -21.90
CA ALA A 62 -6.16 0.68 -21.98
C ALA A 62 -6.14 -0.73 -22.56
N LEU A 63 -6.34 -1.73 -21.70
CA LEU A 63 -6.50 -3.10 -22.14
C LEU A 63 -7.83 -3.15 -22.87
N PRO A 64 -7.92 -3.89 -23.99
CA PRO A 64 -9.22 -4.17 -24.59
C PRO A 64 -10.11 -4.81 -23.53
N ASP A 65 -11.41 -4.54 -23.61
CA ASP A 65 -12.39 -5.23 -22.79
C ASP A 65 -12.20 -6.75 -22.96
N PHE A 66 -12.09 -7.44 -21.83
CA PHE A 66 -11.83 -8.87 -21.77
C PHE A 66 -12.74 -9.48 -20.71
N ASN A 67 -13.35 -10.60 -21.04
CA ASN A 67 -14.29 -11.27 -20.18
C ASN A 67 -13.98 -12.78 -20.15
N PHE A 68 -14.23 -13.41 -19.00
CA PHE A 68 -13.90 -14.81 -18.81
C PHE A 68 -14.96 -15.50 -17.95
N ALA A 69 -15.14 -16.78 -18.19
CA ALA A 69 -15.89 -17.67 -17.33
C ALA A 69 -14.93 -18.44 -16.41
N ALA A 70 -15.37 -18.72 -15.18
CA ALA A 70 -14.68 -19.60 -14.25
C ALA A 70 -15.69 -20.58 -13.64
N VAL A 71 -15.46 -21.88 -13.82
CA VAL A 71 -16.42 -22.94 -13.47
C VAL A 71 -15.68 -24.20 -13.02
N GLY A 72 -16.08 -24.76 -11.88
CA GLY A 72 -15.71 -26.09 -11.41
C GLY A 72 -16.95 -26.96 -11.20
N ASP A 73 -16.75 -28.17 -10.68
CA ASP A 73 -17.84 -29.07 -10.27
C ASP A 73 -18.87 -29.30 -11.39
N TRP A 74 -18.37 -29.61 -12.58
CA TRP A 74 -19.17 -29.69 -13.81
C TRP A 74 -20.13 -30.87 -13.78
N ALA A 75 -19.57 -32.05 -13.48
CA ALA A 75 -20.17 -33.34 -13.77
C ALA A 75 -20.61 -33.47 -15.24
N CYS A 76 -21.59 -34.34 -15.48
CA CYS A 76 -22.13 -34.59 -16.81
C CYS A 76 -23.65 -34.51 -16.77
N GLY A 77 -24.26 -33.97 -17.84
CA GLY A 77 -25.72 -33.89 -17.99
C GLY A 77 -26.24 -32.50 -18.35
N THR A 78 -27.56 -32.33 -18.28
CA THR A 78 -28.28 -31.12 -18.75
C THR A 78 -27.77 -29.84 -18.08
N THR A 79 -27.49 -29.87 -16.78
CA THR A 79 -26.99 -28.69 -16.05
C THR A 79 -25.62 -28.26 -16.57
N ALA A 80 -24.73 -29.21 -16.84
CA ALA A 80 -23.40 -28.91 -17.39
C ALA A 80 -23.50 -28.31 -18.80
N TYR A 81 -24.39 -28.83 -19.66
CA TYR A 81 -24.68 -28.22 -20.96
C TYR A 81 -25.29 -26.81 -20.84
N ASN A 82 -26.19 -26.58 -19.89
CA ASN A 82 -26.74 -25.25 -19.65
C ASN A 82 -25.66 -24.27 -19.22
N THR A 83 -24.70 -24.71 -18.40
CA THR A 83 -23.52 -23.91 -18.03
C THR A 83 -22.67 -23.57 -19.25
N ALA A 84 -22.33 -24.56 -20.08
CA ALA A 84 -21.58 -24.32 -21.32
C ALA A 84 -22.31 -23.35 -22.26
N ASN A 85 -23.63 -23.51 -22.43
CA ASN A 85 -24.46 -22.61 -23.24
C ASN A 85 -24.52 -21.19 -22.66
N ASN A 86 -24.54 -21.05 -21.33
CA ASN A 86 -24.45 -19.75 -20.68
C ASN A 86 -23.14 -19.04 -21.06
N ILE A 87 -22.02 -19.73 -20.95
CA ILE A 87 -20.69 -19.22 -21.34
C ILE A 87 -20.69 -18.78 -22.81
N VAL A 88 -21.18 -19.63 -23.72
CA VAL A 88 -21.31 -19.29 -25.15
C VAL A 88 -22.15 -18.03 -25.34
N SER A 89 -23.32 -17.93 -24.69
CA SER A 89 -24.21 -16.76 -24.81
C SER A 89 -23.63 -15.46 -24.27
N LYS A 90 -22.61 -15.54 -23.41
CA LYS A 90 -21.89 -14.39 -22.86
C LYS A 90 -20.69 -13.99 -23.72
N ASN A 91 -20.41 -14.73 -24.79
CA ASN A 91 -19.31 -14.48 -25.72
C ASN A 91 -17.98 -14.29 -24.97
N THR A 92 -17.64 -15.24 -24.10
CA THR A 92 -16.41 -15.14 -23.30
C THR A 92 -15.16 -15.44 -24.11
N GLU A 93 -14.05 -14.75 -23.84
CA GLU A 93 -12.77 -14.97 -24.53
C GLU A 93 -11.92 -16.08 -23.88
N LEU A 94 -12.20 -16.42 -22.61
CA LEU A 94 -11.49 -17.46 -21.86
C LEU A 94 -12.45 -18.20 -20.92
N THR A 95 -12.25 -19.50 -20.76
CA THR A 95 -12.93 -20.29 -19.73
C THR A 95 -11.90 -20.98 -18.85
N LEU A 96 -11.99 -20.74 -17.54
CA LEU A 96 -11.16 -21.40 -16.54
C LEU A 96 -11.94 -22.57 -15.93
N GLY A 97 -11.51 -23.79 -16.25
CA GLY A 97 -11.96 -25.02 -15.59
C GLY A 97 -11.26 -25.17 -14.25
N LEU A 98 -12.01 -25.18 -13.15
CA LEU A 98 -11.46 -25.18 -11.80
C LEU A 98 -11.27 -26.59 -11.20
N GLY A 99 -11.50 -27.64 -11.98
CA GLY A 99 -11.44 -29.04 -11.56
C GLY A 99 -12.82 -29.69 -11.43
N ASP A 100 -12.81 -30.99 -11.16
CA ASP A 100 -13.98 -31.82 -10.90
C ASP A 100 -14.93 -31.88 -12.10
N TYR A 101 -14.40 -32.42 -13.20
CA TYR A 101 -15.01 -32.32 -14.51
C TYR A 101 -16.11 -33.35 -14.76
N SER A 102 -15.79 -34.64 -14.58
CA SER A 102 -16.71 -35.72 -14.96
C SER A 102 -17.24 -36.52 -13.79
N TYR A 103 -16.56 -36.49 -12.63
CA TYR A 103 -16.75 -37.42 -11.52
C TYR A 103 -16.76 -38.90 -11.97
N ALA A 104 -16.11 -39.20 -13.08
CA ALA A 104 -16.09 -40.50 -13.71
C ALA A 104 -14.65 -40.89 -14.05
N LYS A 105 -14.40 -42.20 -14.27
CA LYS A 105 -13.07 -42.71 -14.66
C LYS A 105 -12.54 -42.14 -15.98
N ARG A 106 -13.40 -41.53 -16.81
CA ARG A 106 -13.04 -40.94 -18.10
C ARG A 106 -13.78 -39.62 -18.29
N ALA A 107 -13.08 -38.63 -18.82
CA ALA A 107 -13.61 -37.29 -19.08
C ALA A 107 -14.42 -37.17 -20.39
N ASP A 108 -14.70 -38.27 -21.09
CA ASP A 108 -15.35 -38.27 -22.41
C ASP A 108 -16.70 -37.53 -22.43
N CYS A 109 -17.46 -37.58 -21.32
CA CYS A 109 -18.73 -36.85 -21.23
C CYS A 109 -18.54 -35.35 -21.02
N TRP A 110 -17.52 -34.94 -20.26
CA TRP A 110 -17.19 -33.53 -20.06
C TRP A 110 -16.64 -32.90 -21.35
N PHE A 111 -15.79 -33.61 -22.10
CA PHE A 111 -15.32 -33.12 -23.41
C PHE A 111 -16.47 -32.84 -24.39
N LYS A 112 -17.56 -33.62 -24.34
CA LYS A 112 -18.76 -33.35 -25.13
C LYS A 112 -19.51 -32.09 -24.65
N VAL A 113 -19.57 -31.87 -23.33
CA VAL A 113 -20.19 -30.67 -22.73
C VAL A 113 -19.44 -29.41 -23.16
N ILE A 114 -18.11 -29.40 -23.05
CA ILE A 114 -17.30 -28.21 -23.33
C ILE A 114 -16.95 -28.04 -24.80
N SER A 115 -17.33 -28.96 -25.69
CA SER A 115 -16.99 -28.89 -27.12
C SER A 115 -17.20 -27.52 -27.78
N PRO A 116 -18.27 -26.74 -27.47
CA PRO A 116 -18.45 -25.39 -28.02
C PRO A 116 -17.42 -24.35 -27.54
N ILE A 117 -16.74 -24.60 -26.42
CA ILE A 117 -15.81 -23.67 -25.73
C ILE A 117 -14.42 -24.30 -25.48
N ASP A 118 -14.14 -25.46 -26.05
CA ASP A 118 -12.92 -26.24 -25.78
C ASP A 118 -11.66 -25.44 -26.13
N GLY A 119 -11.64 -24.79 -27.30
CA GLY A 119 -10.49 -24.00 -27.75
C GLY A 119 -10.08 -22.84 -26.82
N GLN A 120 -11.06 -22.29 -26.07
CA GLN A 120 -10.83 -21.21 -25.10
C GLN A 120 -10.78 -21.70 -23.65
N THR A 121 -10.87 -23.00 -23.40
CA THR A 121 -10.85 -23.55 -22.04
C THR A 121 -9.41 -23.81 -21.58
N ARG A 122 -9.11 -23.49 -20.32
CA ARG A 122 -7.86 -23.82 -19.62
C ARG A 122 -8.22 -24.50 -18.31
N ILE A 123 -7.60 -25.64 -18.03
CA ILE A 123 -7.99 -26.52 -16.91
C ILE A 123 -6.98 -26.50 -15.76
N ASN A 124 -7.52 -26.66 -14.55
CA ASN A 124 -6.82 -27.16 -13.37
C ASN A 124 -7.32 -28.57 -13.01
N ILE A 125 -6.62 -29.31 -12.16
CA ILE A 125 -7.05 -30.66 -11.72
C ILE A 125 -7.59 -30.58 -10.29
N GLY A 126 -8.84 -31.04 -10.10
CA GLY A 126 -9.53 -31.17 -8.83
C GLY A 126 -9.34 -32.54 -8.19
N ASN A 127 -10.01 -32.78 -7.06
CA ASN A 127 -9.88 -34.04 -6.32
C ASN A 127 -10.75 -35.17 -6.89
N HIS A 128 -11.65 -34.88 -7.84
CA HIS A 128 -12.51 -35.86 -8.51
C HIS A 128 -12.12 -36.17 -9.98
N ASP A 129 -10.91 -35.77 -10.40
CA ASP A 129 -10.38 -35.94 -11.76
C ASP A 129 -9.44 -37.13 -11.95
#